data_AF-A0A6A4I5D3-F1
#
_entry.id   AF-A0A6A4I5D3-F1
#
_cell.length_a   1.000
_cell.length_b   1.000
_cell.length_c   1.000
_cell.angle_alpha   90.00
_cell.angle_beta   90.00
_cell.angle_gamma   90.00
#
_symmetry.space_group_name_H-M   'P 1'
#
loop_
_entity.id
_entity.type
_entity.pdbx_description
1 polymer ?
#
loop_
_entity_poly.entity_id
_entity_poly.type
_entity_poly.pdbx_seq_one_letter_code
_entity_poly.pdbx_strand_id
1 'polypeptide(L)'
;MAGMEITVGTDSSGQINASDIMFFMKDIGNSQRTNPVEVLYASMPAFLYFNASWLGYLLEPLMQFEDSGLYTQLFASQDLGTTFPIAAGDTDPSVFTAIESTSDMLSVAWAHATFTGDGSLISKYYTTLKNWTDTLVSENPLAPNGLYTTADGLSNPNMTNLAIKGILAIRTMAEISRALGMSNDYDSYSGTASSMVSQWQSLAGASGHLSSTYSAPDSWGLIYNLYPGKLFGFNFVQESIYTEQTQWYTNAASTSSGQPFGLPFDSNNDAAIAKSQWTLFTAGTVTDLNTRDILVSMVHAGATNMNEFTVFPTAYSSSNGSYIGGAASPAQGAMFALLALNLTKQPISGFTPASNSSNSPSSPRSDVGAIAGGAVGGAVSAILVVLAVFFYCRRRSRTLSDDRKLASVTPYPPVLNPSQDTSSAPLQVHDDRAPQGSTQISFHKSTLPMLYGNTSRTAAGSSSNLGSSSGIPSDSGSSNATAALRGELQNLRREMEAIRLRAGYEPPPEYDH
;
A
#
# COMPACT_ATOMS: atom_id res chain seq x y z
N MET A 1 11.48 6.02 17.17
CA MET A 1 10.07 6.43 17.06
C MET A 1 10.02 7.65 16.16
N ALA A 2 8.96 7.77 15.36
CA ALA A 2 8.75 8.91 14.48
C ALA A 2 8.71 10.23 15.25
N GLY A 3 8.99 11.34 14.57
CA GLY A 3 8.65 12.65 15.06
C GLY A 3 7.13 12.77 15.03
N MET A 4 6.51 12.74 16.22
CA MET A 4 5.09 13.02 16.40
C MET A 4 4.96 14.30 17.22
N GLU A 5 4.22 15.27 16.72
CA GLU A 5 3.83 16.45 17.45
C GLU A 5 2.39 16.29 17.93
N ILE A 6 2.15 16.66 19.20
CA ILE A 6 0.84 16.64 19.82
C ILE A 6 0.44 18.08 20.04
N THR A 7 -0.69 18.48 19.46
CA THR A 7 -1.27 19.80 19.68
C THR A 7 -2.47 19.69 20.60
N VAL A 8 -2.67 20.71 21.42
CA VAL A 8 -3.87 20.87 22.23
C VAL A 8 -4.21 22.36 22.33
N GLY A 9 -5.43 22.73 21.93
CA GLY A 9 -5.91 24.10 22.05
C GLY A 9 -6.35 24.45 23.47
N THR A 10 -6.65 25.73 23.67
CA THR A 10 -7.33 26.23 24.87
C THR A 10 -8.73 26.73 24.52
N ASP A 11 -9.67 26.56 25.44
CA ASP A 11 -10.99 27.17 25.33
C ASP A 11 -10.96 28.69 25.56
N SER A 12 -12.12 29.35 25.48
CA SER A 12 -12.25 30.79 25.67
C SER A 12 -11.89 31.27 27.09
N SER A 13 -11.75 30.36 28.06
CA SER A 13 -11.30 30.64 29.43
C SER A 13 -9.81 30.36 29.64
N GLY A 14 -9.08 29.98 28.58
CA GLY A 14 -7.66 29.63 28.64
C GLY A 14 -7.40 28.23 29.20
N GLN A 15 -8.43 27.39 29.38
CA GLN A 15 -8.26 26.03 29.87
C GLN A 15 -8.00 25.07 28.71
N ILE A 16 -7.19 24.03 28.96
CA ILE A 16 -6.87 23.01 27.96
C ILE A 16 -8.16 22.35 27.46
N ASN A 17 -8.38 22.38 26.15
CA ASN A 17 -9.49 21.71 25.50
C ASN A 17 -9.07 20.29 25.08
N ALA A 18 -9.34 19.31 25.93
CA ALA A 18 -9.01 17.90 25.65
C ALA A 18 -9.74 17.33 24.42
N SER A 19 -10.81 17.97 23.95
CA SER A 19 -11.53 17.58 22.73
C SER A 19 -10.84 18.04 21.44
N ASP A 20 -9.76 18.84 21.55
CA ASP A 20 -9.00 19.41 20.43
C ASP A 20 -7.59 18.79 20.30
N ILE A 21 -7.39 17.61 20.89
CA ILE A 21 -6.10 16.92 20.78
C ILE A 21 -5.95 16.36 19.37
N MET A 22 -4.87 16.74 18.69
CA MET A 22 -4.51 16.24 17.37
C MET A 22 -3.05 15.82 17.35
N PHE A 23 -2.76 14.74 16.63
CA PHE A 23 -1.41 14.21 16.46
C PHE A 23 -0.97 14.39 15.02
N PHE A 24 0.24 14.94 14.85
CA PHE A 24 0.89 15.12 13.55
C PHE A 24 2.14 14.25 13.48
N MET A 25 2.16 13.30 12.56
CA MET A 25 3.23 12.33 12.36
C MET A 25 4.03 12.68 11.10
N LYS A 26 5.33 12.86 11.27
CA LYS A 26 6.26 13.02 10.15
C LYS A 26 6.56 11.69 9.46
N ASP A 27 6.58 11.68 8.13
CA ASP A 27 7.05 10.55 7.31
C ASP A 27 8.59 10.37 7.35
N ILE A 28 9.12 9.96 8.49
CA ILE A 28 10.57 9.80 8.65
C ILE A 28 11.09 8.67 7.75
N GLY A 29 12.24 8.91 7.12
CA GLY A 29 13.01 7.91 6.38
C GLY A 29 12.64 7.76 4.91
N ASN A 30 11.49 8.29 4.47
CA ASN A 30 11.05 8.23 3.07
C ASN A 30 10.76 9.60 2.48
N SER A 31 10.10 10.48 3.23
CA SER A 31 9.73 11.81 2.74
C SER A 31 9.72 12.85 3.87
N GLN A 32 8.97 13.93 3.71
CA GLN A 32 8.68 14.89 4.76
C GLN A 32 7.18 15.14 4.90
N ARG A 33 6.35 14.25 4.37
CA ARG A 33 4.89 14.38 4.45
C ARG A 33 4.39 14.37 5.90
N THR A 34 3.27 15.06 6.12
CA THR A 34 2.56 15.10 7.40
C THR A 34 1.37 14.13 7.34
N ASN A 35 1.28 13.19 8.29
CA ASN A 35 0.25 12.15 8.37
C ASN A 35 0.03 11.35 7.07
N PRO A 36 1.08 10.83 6.41
CA PRO A 36 0.88 9.90 5.29
C PRO A 36 0.02 8.69 5.72
N VAL A 37 -1.11 8.50 5.06
CA VAL A 37 -2.16 7.55 5.46
C VAL A 37 -1.69 6.09 5.37
N GLU A 38 -0.82 5.77 4.42
CA GLU A 38 -0.24 4.43 4.26
C GLU A 38 0.74 4.07 5.39
N VAL A 39 1.41 5.09 5.96
CA VAL A 39 2.30 4.90 7.10
C VAL A 39 1.48 4.79 8.38
N LEU A 40 0.38 5.54 8.48
CA LEU A 40 -0.60 5.37 9.56
C LEU A 40 -1.20 3.95 9.55
N TYR A 41 -1.56 3.44 8.37
CA TYR A 41 -2.01 2.07 8.17
C TYR A 41 -0.95 1.03 8.59
N ALA A 42 0.30 1.19 8.15
CA ALA A 42 1.38 0.26 8.51
C ALA A 42 1.74 0.32 10.01
N SER A 43 1.61 1.48 10.64
CA SER A 43 1.90 1.68 12.06
C SER A 43 0.74 1.33 13.01
N MET A 44 -0.46 1.14 12.45
CA MET A 44 -1.69 0.81 13.18
C MET A 44 -1.51 -0.28 14.25
N PRO A 45 -0.83 -1.43 14.01
CA PRO A 45 -0.70 -2.45 15.05
C PRO A 45 0.00 -1.97 16.33
N ALA A 46 0.99 -1.09 16.22
CA ALA A 46 1.65 -0.52 17.39
C ALA A 46 0.72 0.40 18.18
N PHE A 47 -0.03 1.26 17.49
CA PHE A 47 -1.02 2.12 18.13
C PHE A 47 -2.11 1.30 18.81
N LEU A 48 -2.64 0.27 18.16
CA LEU A 48 -3.61 -0.64 18.77
C LEU A 48 -3.05 -1.32 20.03
N TYR A 49 -1.79 -1.74 20.00
CA TYR A 49 -1.15 -2.43 21.12
C TYR A 49 -0.85 -1.49 22.30
N PHE A 50 -0.38 -0.27 22.04
CA PHE A 50 0.00 0.68 23.09
C PHE A 50 -1.20 1.46 23.62
N ASN A 51 -1.96 2.09 22.73
CA ASN A 51 -3.19 2.81 23.04
C ASN A 51 -3.98 3.10 21.75
N ALA A 52 -5.06 2.34 21.53
CA ALA A 52 -5.88 2.45 20.34
C ALA A 52 -6.51 3.85 20.15
N SER A 53 -6.66 4.66 21.21
CA SER A 53 -7.21 6.02 21.11
C SER A 53 -6.32 6.97 20.30
N TRP A 54 -5.02 6.67 20.17
CA TRP A 54 -4.09 7.50 19.40
C TRP A 54 -4.40 7.48 17.90
N LEU A 55 -5.04 6.42 17.40
CA LEU A 55 -5.53 6.41 16.03
C LEU A 55 -6.56 7.52 15.80
N GLY A 56 -7.42 7.81 16.79
CA GLY A 56 -8.39 8.90 16.71
C GLY A 56 -7.69 10.26 16.56
N TYR A 57 -6.69 10.54 17.40
CA TYR A 57 -5.93 11.80 17.32
C TYR A 57 -5.11 11.96 16.03
N LEU A 58 -4.65 10.85 15.43
CA LEU A 58 -3.93 10.86 14.15
C LEU A 58 -4.85 11.02 12.94
N LEU A 59 -6.06 10.50 13.03
CA LEU A 59 -7.09 10.64 12.00
C LEU A 59 -7.78 12.00 12.04
N GLU A 60 -8.00 12.57 13.22
CA GLU A 60 -8.76 13.82 13.39
C GLU A 60 -8.29 14.96 12.46
N PRO A 61 -6.99 15.30 12.34
CA PRO A 61 -6.59 16.39 11.45
C PRO A 61 -6.79 16.06 9.96
N LEU A 62 -6.66 14.79 9.55
CA LEU A 62 -7.01 14.34 8.19
C LEU A 62 -8.51 14.49 7.94
N MET A 63 -9.34 13.97 8.84
CA MET A 63 -10.80 14.03 8.72
C MET A 63 -11.32 15.48 8.75
N GLN A 64 -10.77 16.35 9.60
CA GLN A 64 -11.12 17.77 9.62
C GLN A 64 -10.79 18.47 8.31
N PHE A 65 -9.61 18.20 7.72
CA PHE A 65 -9.24 18.77 6.44
C PHE A 65 -10.18 18.30 5.32
N GLU A 66 -10.44 16.99 5.24
CA GLU A 66 -11.19 16.41 4.13
C GLU A 66 -12.72 16.59 4.23
N ASP A 67 -13.26 16.78 5.44
CA ASP A 67 -14.65 17.18 5.67
C ASP A 67 -14.84 18.71 5.55
N SER A 68 -13.75 19.47 5.42
CA SER A 68 -13.82 20.92 5.25
C SER A 68 -14.25 21.32 3.84
N GLY A 69 -14.64 22.59 3.68
CA GLY A 69 -14.86 23.17 2.34
C GLY A 69 -13.60 23.38 1.51
N LEU A 70 -12.40 23.09 2.04
CA LEU A 70 -11.13 23.22 1.30
C LEU A 70 -10.84 22.01 0.42
N TYR A 71 -11.34 20.83 0.80
CA TYR A 71 -11.10 19.60 0.08
C TYR A 71 -12.34 19.23 -0.74
N THR A 72 -12.19 19.12 -2.06
CA THR A 72 -13.32 18.91 -2.98
C THR A 72 -13.32 17.54 -3.64
N GLN A 73 -12.33 16.70 -3.35
CA GLN A 73 -12.26 15.36 -3.92
C GLN A 73 -13.18 14.40 -3.19
N LEU A 74 -13.66 13.39 -3.92
CA LEU A 74 -14.56 12.37 -3.39
C LEU A 74 -13.83 11.08 -2.97
N PHE A 75 -12.53 11.14 -2.74
CA PHE A 75 -11.70 10.05 -2.26
C PHE A 75 -10.71 10.58 -1.22
N ALA A 76 -10.11 9.70 -0.41
CA ALA A 76 -9.25 10.15 0.67
C ALA A 76 -7.92 10.75 0.16
N SER A 77 -7.44 11.81 0.80
CA SER A 77 -6.10 12.35 0.57
C SER A 77 -5.03 11.35 1.04
N GLN A 78 -3.81 11.46 0.50
CA GLN A 78 -2.68 10.63 0.94
C GLN A 78 -2.01 11.17 2.20
N ASP A 79 -2.16 12.47 2.49
CA ASP A 79 -1.46 13.16 3.56
C ASP A 79 -2.06 14.57 3.81
N LEU A 80 -1.48 15.29 4.78
CA LEU A 80 -1.77 16.69 5.12
C LEU A 80 -0.77 17.68 4.49
N GLY A 81 -0.10 17.27 3.41
CA GLY A 81 0.92 18.05 2.73
C GLY A 81 2.31 17.46 2.86
N THR A 82 3.23 17.99 2.04
CA THR A 82 4.53 17.39 1.76
C THR A 82 5.68 17.83 2.67
N THR A 83 5.44 18.78 3.59
CA THR A 83 6.50 19.42 4.39
C THR A 83 6.11 19.56 5.87
N PHE A 84 6.50 18.60 6.69
CA PHE A 84 6.34 18.65 8.14
C PHE A 84 7.19 19.79 8.77
N PRO A 85 6.68 20.54 9.77
CA PRO A 85 5.41 20.35 10.50
C PRO A 85 4.21 21.07 9.86
N ILE A 86 4.28 21.50 8.60
CA ILE A 86 3.15 22.14 7.91
C ILE A 86 2.10 21.08 7.57
N ALA A 87 0.87 21.33 8.02
CA ALA A 87 -0.31 20.50 7.78
C ALA A 87 -1.38 21.28 7.00
N ALA A 88 -1.01 21.79 5.81
CA ALA A 88 -1.90 22.62 4.99
C ALA A 88 -2.98 21.81 4.24
N GLY A 89 -2.81 20.48 4.17
CA GLY A 89 -3.62 19.60 3.34
C GLY A 89 -3.16 19.55 1.88
N ASP A 90 -3.44 18.44 1.20
CA ASP A 90 -3.33 18.32 -0.26
C ASP A 90 -4.72 18.46 -0.89
N THR A 91 -4.96 19.55 -1.61
CA THR A 91 -6.27 19.85 -2.22
C THR A 91 -6.45 19.26 -3.63
N ASP A 92 -5.36 18.79 -4.25
CA ASP A 92 -5.37 18.23 -5.61
C ASP A 92 -4.59 16.91 -5.69
N PRO A 93 -4.92 15.92 -4.82
CA PRO A 93 -4.27 14.63 -4.89
C PRO A 93 -4.61 13.92 -6.20
N SER A 94 -3.69 13.09 -6.68
CA SER A 94 -3.96 12.29 -7.87
C SER A 94 -5.05 11.25 -7.59
N VAL A 95 -6.11 11.20 -8.41
CA VAL A 95 -7.15 10.15 -8.32
C VAL A 95 -6.57 8.73 -8.40
N PHE A 96 -5.39 8.56 -8.99
CA PHE A 96 -4.71 7.27 -9.07
C PHE A 96 -4.22 6.71 -7.73
N THR A 97 -4.33 7.47 -6.65
CA THR A 97 -4.05 6.97 -5.30
C THR A 97 -5.31 6.68 -4.50
N ALA A 98 -6.50 6.98 -5.07
CA ALA A 98 -7.79 6.84 -4.42
C ALA A 98 -8.06 5.45 -3.85
N ILE A 99 -7.69 4.38 -4.56
CA ILE A 99 -7.85 3.01 -4.03
C ILE A 99 -6.97 2.80 -2.78
N GLU A 100 -5.72 3.24 -2.84
CA GLU A 100 -4.76 3.04 -1.75
C GLU A 100 -5.14 3.86 -0.51
N SER A 101 -5.27 5.18 -0.68
CA SER A 101 -5.51 6.13 0.42
C SER A 101 -6.86 5.92 1.10
N THR A 102 -7.93 5.74 0.31
CA THR A 102 -9.28 5.51 0.84
C THR A 102 -9.33 4.22 1.64
N SER A 103 -8.64 3.17 1.17
CA SER A 103 -8.62 1.89 1.87
C SER A 103 -7.86 1.97 3.19
N ASP A 104 -6.77 2.73 3.23
CA ASP A 104 -6.00 2.98 4.46
C ASP A 104 -6.84 3.75 5.48
N MET A 105 -7.46 4.85 5.06
CA MET A 105 -8.28 5.69 5.93
C MET A 105 -9.47 4.92 6.52
N LEU A 106 -10.23 4.19 5.70
CA LEU A 106 -11.34 3.36 6.17
C LEU A 106 -10.87 2.28 7.15
N SER A 107 -9.75 1.62 6.86
CA SER A 107 -9.19 0.58 7.72
C SER A 107 -8.77 1.13 9.09
N VAL A 108 -8.06 2.26 9.12
CA VAL A 108 -7.60 2.85 10.38
C VAL A 108 -8.77 3.43 11.18
N ALA A 109 -9.74 4.08 10.54
CA ALA A 109 -10.94 4.60 11.21
C ALA A 109 -11.77 3.47 11.84
N TRP A 110 -11.92 2.35 11.13
CA TRP A 110 -12.59 1.18 11.68
C TRP A 110 -11.80 0.50 12.80
N ALA A 111 -10.47 0.43 12.69
CA ALA A 111 -9.62 -0.09 13.75
C ALA A 111 -9.74 0.76 15.03
N HIS A 112 -9.74 2.09 14.91
CA HIS A 112 -9.99 2.99 16.02
C HIS A 112 -11.30 2.63 16.73
N ALA A 113 -12.42 2.63 16.01
CA ALA A 113 -13.74 2.35 16.60
C ALA A 113 -13.81 0.94 17.21
N THR A 114 -13.28 -0.06 16.51
CA THR A 114 -13.31 -1.48 16.92
C THR A 114 -12.54 -1.74 18.20
N PHE A 115 -11.38 -1.11 18.39
CA PHE A 115 -10.49 -1.43 19.52
C PHE A 115 -10.60 -0.44 20.68
N THR A 116 -11.17 0.75 20.47
CA THR A 116 -11.51 1.69 21.56
C THR A 116 -12.94 1.51 22.07
N GLY A 117 -13.86 1.06 21.21
CA GLY A 117 -15.30 1.12 21.46
C GLY A 117 -15.91 2.51 21.22
N ASP A 118 -15.11 3.48 20.75
CA ASP A 118 -15.54 4.85 20.47
C ASP A 118 -15.89 5.02 18.98
N GLY A 119 -17.19 5.11 18.70
CA GLY A 119 -17.77 5.35 17.39
C GLY A 119 -17.98 6.83 17.06
N SER A 120 -17.58 7.77 17.92
CA SER A 120 -17.81 9.20 17.71
C SER A 120 -17.19 9.71 16.41
N LEU A 121 -15.94 9.32 16.12
CA LEU A 121 -15.21 9.74 14.91
C LEU A 121 -15.88 9.22 13.63
N ILE A 122 -16.20 7.92 13.56
CA ILE A 122 -16.88 7.34 12.39
C ILE A 122 -18.32 7.85 12.23
N SER A 123 -18.98 8.23 13.32
CA SER A 123 -20.30 8.85 13.27
C SER A 123 -20.24 10.30 12.79
N LYS A 124 -19.26 11.08 13.26
CA LYS A 124 -19.06 12.49 12.90
C LYS A 124 -18.78 12.63 11.41
N TYR A 125 -17.91 11.77 10.87
CA TYR A 125 -17.44 11.84 9.48
C TYR A 125 -18.11 10.83 8.55
N TYR A 126 -19.27 10.27 8.93
CA TYR A 126 -19.92 9.20 8.16
C TYR A 126 -20.14 9.56 6.69
N THR A 127 -20.63 10.77 6.40
CA THR A 127 -20.88 11.23 5.03
C THR A 127 -19.59 11.23 4.19
N THR A 128 -18.48 11.66 4.79
CA THR A 128 -17.17 11.72 4.13
C THR A 128 -16.64 10.31 3.84
N LEU A 129 -16.69 9.40 4.83
CA LEU A 129 -16.36 7.98 4.64
C LEU A 129 -17.23 7.31 3.57
N LYS A 130 -18.52 7.64 3.54
CA LYS A 130 -19.49 7.14 2.56
C LYS A 130 -19.15 7.62 1.15
N ASN A 131 -18.90 8.91 0.96
CA ASN A 131 -18.53 9.48 -0.34
C ASN A 131 -17.26 8.81 -0.89
N TRP A 132 -16.24 8.66 -0.05
CA TRP A 132 -15.02 7.94 -0.44
C TRP A 132 -15.29 6.51 -0.86
N THR A 133 -16.15 5.79 -0.14
CA THR A 133 -16.50 4.42 -0.46
C THR A 133 -17.30 4.32 -1.77
N ASP A 134 -18.22 5.25 -2.01
CA ASP A 134 -19.00 5.29 -3.26
C ASP A 134 -18.08 5.52 -4.48
N THR A 135 -17.11 6.45 -4.35
CA THR A 135 -16.08 6.64 -5.38
C THR A 135 -15.22 5.40 -5.53
N LEU A 136 -14.75 4.79 -4.43
CA LEU A 136 -13.99 3.55 -4.48
C LEU A 136 -14.73 2.45 -5.24
N VAL A 137 -16.02 2.24 -4.97
CA VAL A 137 -16.86 1.28 -5.72
C VAL A 137 -16.90 1.62 -7.20
N SER A 138 -17.05 2.90 -7.56
CA SER A 138 -17.11 3.36 -8.95
C SER A 138 -15.80 3.14 -9.71
N GLU A 139 -14.67 3.25 -9.02
CA GLU A 139 -13.33 3.01 -9.57
C GLU A 139 -12.99 1.51 -9.70
N ASN A 140 -13.91 0.63 -9.26
CA ASN A 140 -13.85 -0.82 -9.42
C ASN A 140 -12.51 -1.44 -8.95
N PRO A 141 -12.27 -1.53 -7.63
CA PRO A 141 -11.02 -2.04 -7.10
C PRO A 141 -10.76 -3.51 -7.47
N LEU A 142 -11.79 -4.25 -7.89
CA LEU A 142 -11.63 -5.61 -8.37
C LEU A 142 -10.67 -5.71 -9.56
N ALA A 143 -10.61 -4.71 -10.44
CA ALA A 143 -9.74 -4.74 -11.63
C ALA A 143 -9.03 -3.39 -11.85
N PRO A 144 -7.98 -3.09 -11.05
CA PRO A 144 -7.20 -1.86 -11.22
C PRO A 144 -6.67 -1.77 -12.65
N ASN A 145 -6.88 -0.63 -13.31
CA ASN A 145 -6.63 -0.46 -14.74
C ASN A 145 -5.15 -0.19 -15.12
N GLY A 146 -4.23 -0.23 -14.16
CA GLY A 146 -2.81 0.09 -14.37
C GLY A 146 -2.47 1.58 -14.32
N LEU A 147 -3.41 2.44 -13.94
CA LEU A 147 -3.13 3.82 -13.58
C LEU A 147 -2.99 3.97 -12.06
N TYR A 148 -3.74 3.18 -11.30
CA TYR A 148 -3.71 3.18 -9.84
C TYR A 148 -2.34 2.78 -9.27
N THR A 149 -1.88 3.50 -8.25
CA THR A 149 -0.58 3.31 -7.62
C THR A 149 -0.70 2.82 -6.18
N THR A 150 0.08 1.80 -5.80
CA THR A 150 0.17 1.31 -4.41
C THR A 150 1.06 2.21 -3.55
N ALA A 151 1.07 2.02 -2.22
CA ALA A 151 2.03 2.67 -1.32
C ALA A 151 3.50 2.41 -1.68
N ASP A 152 3.77 1.34 -2.45
CA ASP A 152 5.12 0.96 -2.88
C ASP A 152 5.46 1.43 -4.30
N GLY A 153 4.60 2.23 -4.93
CA GLY A 153 4.83 2.78 -6.27
C GLY A 153 4.57 1.80 -7.41
N LEU A 154 3.89 0.68 -7.17
CA LEU A 154 3.47 -0.23 -8.24
C LEU A 154 2.20 0.28 -8.90
N SER A 155 2.15 0.23 -10.23
CA SER A 155 0.98 0.66 -11.01
C SER A 155 0.60 -0.32 -12.12
N ASN A 156 0.79 -1.61 -11.87
CA ASN A 156 0.43 -2.62 -12.87
C ASN A 156 -1.10 -2.78 -12.97
N PRO A 157 -1.65 -3.15 -14.14
CA PRO A 157 -3.04 -3.53 -14.21
C PRO A 157 -3.28 -4.81 -13.41
N ASN A 158 -4.50 -4.98 -12.90
CA ASN A 158 -4.98 -6.19 -12.24
C ASN A 158 -4.13 -6.63 -11.03
N MET A 159 -3.55 -5.68 -10.29
CA MET A 159 -2.77 -5.98 -9.07
C MET A 159 -3.64 -6.65 -8.00
N THR A 160 -3.35 -7.92 -7.71
CA THR A 160 -4.08 -8.74 -6.75
C THR A 160 -4.12 -8.12 -5.36
N ASN A 161 -2.98 -7.62 -4.89
CA ASN A 161 -2.84 -7.10 -3.54
C ASN A 161 -3.49 -5.72 -3.36
N LEU A 162 -3.50 -4.88 -4.40
CA LEU A 162 -4.24 -3.61 -4.39
C LEU A 162 -5.75 -3.87 -4.47
N ALA A 163 -6.16 -4.85 -5.29
CA ALA A 163 -7.57 -5.18 -5.44
C ALA A 163 -8.20 -5.65 -4.13
N ILE A 164 -7.55 -6.58 -3.41
CA ILE A 164 -8.09 -7.04 -2.13
C ILE A 164 -8.13 -5.95 -1.06
N LYS A 165 -7.21 -4.98 -1.12
CA LYS A 165 -7.20 -3.80 -0.24
C LYS A 165 -8.48 -2.98 -0.41
N GLY A 166 -8.82 -2.61 -1.65
CA GLY A 166 -10.05 -1.89 -1.95
C GLY A 166 -11.33 -2.69 -1.65
N ILE A 167 -11.33 -3.99 -1.92
CA ILE A 167 -12.47 -4.86 -1.61
C ILE A 167 -12.70 -4.97 -0.09
N LEU A 168 -11.63 -5.10 0.70
CA LEU A 168 -11.73 -5.08 2.16
C LEU A 168 -12.15 -3.72 2.69
N ALA A 169 -11.78 -2.61 2.05
CA ALA A 169 -12.23 -1.28 2.43
C ALA A 169 -13.75 -1.10 2.24
N ILE A 170 -14.32 -1.61 1.14
CA ILE A 170 -15.78 -1.63 0.93
C ILE A 170 -16.45 -2.49 2.02
N ARG A 171 -15.86 -3.65 2.35
CA ARG A 171 -16.35 -4.48 3.47
C ARG A 171 -16.27 -3.73 4.80
N THR A 172 -15.19 -2.98 5.04
CA THR A 172 -15.02 -2.14 6.23
C THR A 172 -16.10 -1.07 6.32
N MET A 173 -16.42 -0.39 5.23
CA MET A 173 -17.52 0.58 5.21
C MET A 173 -18.87 -0.07 5.53
N ALA A 174 -19.13 -1.28 5.05
CA ALA A 174 -20.33 -2.03 5.45
C ALA A 174 -20.39 -2.18 6.98
N GLU A 175 -19.28 -2.55 7.62
CA GLU A 175 -19.23 -2.70 9.08
C GLU A 175 -19.38 -1.38 9.85
N ILE A 176 -18.85 -0.27 9.32
CA ILE A 176 -19.11 1.08 9.83
C ILE A 176 -20.62 1.39 9.74
N SER A 177 -21.25 1.17 8.58
CA SER A 177 -22.69 1.36 8.39
C SER A 177 -23.52 0.50 9.35
N ARG A 178 -23.12 -0.76 9.57
CA ARG A 178 -23.76 -1.66 10.52
C ARG A 178 -23.66 -1.14 11.95
N ALA A 179 -22.49 -0.66 12.37
CA ALA A 179 -22.29 -0.12 13.70
C ALA A 179 -23.17 1.12 13.96
N LEU A 180 -23.37 1.96 12.95
CA LEU A 180 -24.14 3.21 13.04
C LEU A 180 -25.64 3.05 12.74
N GLY A 181 -26.10 1.83 12.42
CA GLY A 181 -27.52 1.54 12.12
C GLY A 181 -27.96 1.87 10.69
N MET A 182 -27.02 2.17 9.78
CA MET A 182 -27.27 2.51 8.38
C MET A 182 -27.49 1.25 7.54
N SER A 183 -28.64 0.59 7.73
CA SER A 183 -28.88 -0.77 7.21
C SER A 183 -28.83 -0.88 5.68
N ASN A 184 -29.37 0.11 4.95
CA ASN A 184 -29.34 0.11 3.48
C ASN A 184 -27.90 0.17 2.94
N ASP A 185 -27.06 1.00 3.56
CA ASP A 185 -25.65 1.14 3.18
C ASP A 185 -24.88 -0.15 3.51
N TYR A 186 -25.15 -0.75 4.68
CA TYR A 186 -24.59 -2.06 5.03
C TYR A 186 -24.92 -3.12 3.99
N ASP A 187 -26.20 -3.30 3.63
CA ASP A 187 -26.61 -4.32 2.66
C ASP A 187 -25.96 -4.09 1.29
N SER A 188 -25.90 -2.83 0.84
CA SER A 188 -25.28 -2.44 -0.43
C SER A 188 -23.77 -2.75 -0.45
N TYR A 189 -23.01 -2.24 0.52
CA TYR A 189 -21.56 -2.44 0.56
C TYR A 189 -21.18 -3.88 0.86
N SER A 190 -21.91 -4.56 1.76
CA SER A 190 -21.69 -5.97 2.08
C SER A 190 -21.92 -6.86 0.86
N GLY A 191 -23.00 -6.64 0.11
CA GLY A 191 -23.29 -7.37 -1.13
C GLY A 191 -22.24 -7.11 -2.22
N THR A 192 -21.85 -5.85 -2.40
CA THR A 192 -20.83 -5.44 -3.38
C THR A 192 -19.49 -6.08 -3.07
N ALA A 193 -19.01 -5.95 -1.82
CA ALA A 193 -17.75 -6.54 -1.40
C ALA A 193 -17.78 -8.07 -1.55
N SER A 194 -18.87 -8.73 -1.14
CA SER A 194 -19.01 -10.20 -1.22
C SER A 194 -18.95 -10.70 -2.67
N SER A 195 -19.56 -9.97 -3.60
CA SER A 195 -19.47 -10.25 -5.03
C SER A 195 -18.05 -10.07 -5.55
N MET A 196 -17.38 -8.97 -5.18
CA MET A 196 -16.01 -8.69 -5.62
C MET A 196 -15.01 -9.68 -5.05
N VAL A 197 -15.07 -10.05 -3.76
CA VAL A 197 -14.13 -11.01 -3.17
C VAL A 197 -14.29 -12.39 -3.81
N SER A 198 -15.52 -12.81 -4.14
CA SER A 198 -15.76 -14.07 -4.85
C SER A 198 -15.09 -14.08 -6.22
N GLN A 199 -15.17 -12.98 -6.96
CA GLN A 199 -14.48 -12.83 -8.25
C GLN A 199 -12.96 -12.71 -8.09
N TRP A 200 -12.50 -11.94 -7.11
CA TRP A 200 -11.07 -11.75 -6.82
C TRP A 200 -10.38 -13.08 -6.55
N GLN A 201 -10.98 -13.97 -5.75
CA GLN A 201 -10.42 -15.31 -5.47
C GLN A 201 -10.23 -16.14 -6.75
N SER A 202 -11.13 -15.99 -7.72
CA SER A 202 -11.05 -16.66 -9.03
C SER A 202 -9.98 -16.04 -9.93
N LEU A 203 -9.92 -14.70 -9.99
CA LEU A 203 -9.02 -13.96 -10.89
C LEU A 203 -7.57 -13.95 -10.41
N ALA A 204 -7.37 -13.85 -9.09
CA ALA A 204 -6.07 -13.80 -8.45
C ALA A 204 -5.43 -15.18 -8.30
N GLY A 205 -6.25 -16.24 -8.23
CA GLY A 205 -5.79 -17.61 -8.01
C GLY A 205 -4.88 -18.11 -9.12
N ALA A 206 -3.73 -18.65 -8.72
CA ALA A 206 -2.80 -19.42 -9.53
C ALA A 206 -2.68 -20.84 -8.95
N SER A 207 -1.74 -21.66 -9.45
CA SER A 207 -1.54 -23.02 -8.93
C SER A 207 -0.88 -22.96 -7.54
N GLY A 208 -1.70 -23.16 -6.49
CA GLY A 208 -1.25 -23.23 -5.10
C GLY A 208 -0.82 -21.89 -4.48
N HIS A 209 -1.08 -20.77 -5.16
CA HIS A 209 -0.80 -19.43 -4.65
C HIS A 209 -1.64 -18.35 -5.36
N LEU A 210 -1.60 -17.11 -4.86
CA LEU A 210 -2.14 -15.93 -5.50
C LEU A 210 -1.06 -15.26 -6.34
N SER A 211 -1.43 -14.88 -7.57
CA SER A 211 -0.58 -14.14 -8.49
C SER A 211 -0.39 -12.68 -8.06
N SER A 212 0.72 -12.04 -8.43
CA SER A 212 0.92 -10.59 -8.18
C SER A 212 -0.09 -9.77 -9.00
N THR A 213 -0.28 -10.15 -10.27
CA THR A 213 -1.30 -9.60 -11.17
C THR A 213 -2.12 -10.72 -11.79
N TYR A 214 -3.40 -10.48 -12.06
CA TYR A 214 -4.26 -11.52 -12.64
C TYR A 214 -3.73 -12.05 -13.96
N SER A 215 -4.01 -13.32 -14.24
CA SER A 215 -3.55 -14.02 -15.45
C SER A 215 -2.02 -14.11 -15.61
N ALA A 216 -1.25 -13.85 -14.56
CA ALA A 216 0.20 -14.08 -14.50
C ALA A 216 0.52 -15.20 -13.49
N PRO A 217 0.28 -16.48 -13.85
CA PRO A 217 0.32 -17.60 -12.90
C PRO A 217 1.72 -17.94 -12.36
N ASP A 218 2.77 -17.40 -12.96
CA ASP A 218 4.16 -17.56 -12.51
C ASP A 218 4.61 -16.41 -11.57
N SER A 219 3.78 -15.37 -11.43
CA SER A 219 4.04 -14.24 -10.53
C SER A 219 3.42 -14.50 -9.16
N TRP A 220 3.92 -13.83 -8.12
CA TRP A 220 3.42 -13.93 -6.75
C TRP A 220 3.79 -12.67 -5.95
N GLY A 221 3.19 -12.49 -4.78
CA GLY A 221 3.57 -11.43 -3.87
C GLY A 221 3.21 -11.75 -2.42
N LEU A 222 3.75 -10.96 -1.50
CA LEU A 222 3.26 -10.93 -0.13
C LEU A 222 1.89 -10.25 -0.16
N ILE A 223 0.81 -11.01 0.03
CA ILE A 223 -0.56 -10.45 -0.01
C ILE A 223 -0.90 -9.88 1.38
N TYR A 224 -0.09 -8.93 1.82
CA TYR A 224 -0.13 -8.33 3.15
C TYR A 224 -1.46 -7.61 3.43
N ASN A 225 -2.18 -7.15 2.41
CA ASN A 225 -3.48 -6.51 2.58
C ASN A 225 -4.59 -7.47 3.03
N LEU A 226 -4.32 -8.78 3.15
CA LEU A 226 -5.21 -9.71 3.85
C LEU A 226 -5.21 -9.51 5.39
N TYR A 227 -4.21 -8.81 5.93
CA TYR A 227 -4.02 -8.62 7.37
C TYR A 227 -5.21 -7.92 8.05
N PRO A 228 -5.74 -6.77 7.57
CA PRO A 228 -6.92 -6.16 8.19
C PRO A 228 -8.13 -7.09 8.24
N GLY A 229 -8.32 -7.92 7.21
CA GLY A 229 -9.40 -8.91 7.19
C GLY A 229 -9.31 -9.92 8.35
N LYS A 230 -8.09 -10.42 8.65
CA LYS A 230 -7.83 -11.29 9.81
C LYS A 230 -7.93 -10.50 11.13
N LEU A 231 -7.37 -9.29 11.21
CA LEU A 231 -7.43 -8.43 12.39
C LEU A 231 -8.87 -8.13 12.81
N PHE A 232 -9.71 -7.69 11.87
CA PHE A 232 -11.12 -7.39 12.13
C PHE A 232 -11.98 -8.65 12.25
N GLY A 233 -11.50 -9.79 11.76
CA GLY A 233 -12.20 -11.07 11.83
C GLY A 233 -13.41 -11.11 10.90
N PHE A 234 -13.28 -10.56 9.68
CA PHE A 234 -14.37 -10.53 8.71
C PHE A 234 -14.75 -11.90 8.16
N ASN A 235 -13.87 -12.91 8.28
CA ASN A 235 -14.07 -14.26 7.71
C ASN A 235 -14.50 -14.21 6.23
N PHE A 236 -13.84 -13.34 5.47
CA PHE A 236 -14.32 -12.85 4.19
C PHE A 236 -13.62 -13.49 2.98
N VAL A 237 -12.38 -13.93 3.18
CA VAL A 237 -11.57 -14.69 2.22
C VAL A 237 -11.54 -16.15 2.67
N GLN A 238 -11.62 -17.08 1.71
CA GLN A 238 -11.63 -18.52 1.97
C GLN A 238 -10.36 -18.98 2.70
N GLU A 239 -10.51 -19.87 3.69
CA GLU A 239 -9.38 -20.36 4.49
C GLU A 239 -8.36 -21.17 3.66
N SER A 240 -8.79 -21.78 2.55
CA SER A 240 -7.91 -22.44 1.60
C SER A 240 -6.84 -21.50 1.03
N ILE A 241 -7.19 -20.24 0.75
CA ILE A 241 -6.26 -19.24 0.23
C ILE A 241 -5.16 -18.95 1.25
N TYR A 242 -5.52 -18.79 2.52
CA TYR A 242 -4.52 -18.60 3.57
C TYR A 242 -3.59 -19.81 3.70
N THR A 243 -4.15 -21.02 3.59
CA THR A 243 -3.36 -22.26 3.65
C THR A 243 -2.42 -22.41 2.44
N GLU A 244 -2.89 -22.14 1.24
CA GLU A 244 -2.10 -22.16 0.00
C GLU A 244 -0.99 -21.10 0.04
N GLN A 245 -1.30 -19.87 0.43
CA GLN A 245 -0.30 -18.81 0.62
C GLN A 245 0.75 -19.16 1.67
N THR A 246 0.34 -19.78 2.77
CA THR A 246 1.25 -20.23 3.82
C THR A 246 2.27 -21.25 3.28
N GLN A 247 1.80 -22.25 2.55
CA GLN A 247 2.68 -23.24 1.90
C GLN A 247 3.60 -22.60 0.86
N TRP A 248 3.05 -21.67 0.06
CA TRP A 248 3.83 -20.92 -0.93
C TRP A 248 4.98 -20.15 -0.29
N TYR A 249 4.72 -19.38 0.78
CA TYR A 249 5.76 -18.59 1.46
C TYR A 249 6.84 -19.46 2.09
N THR A 250 6.48 -20.62 2.66
CA THR A 250 7.49 -21.59 3.14
C THR A 250 8.37 -22.09 1.99
N ASN A 251 7.78 -22.45 0.85
CA ASN A 251 8.53 -22.92 -0.31
C ASN A 251 9.43 -21.82 -0.88
N ALA A 252 8.90 -20.60 -1.04
CA ALA A 252 9.66 -19.44 -1.50
C ALA A 252 10.84 -19.15 -0.56
N ALA A 253 10.63 -19.19 0.75
CA ALA A 253 11.71 -19.02 1.73
C ALA A 253 12.77 -20.12 1.63
N SER A 254 12.38 -21.37 1.40
CA SER A 254 13.30 -22.51 1.29
C SER A 254 14.16 -22.48 0.02
N THR A 255 13.63 -21.97 -1.09
CA THR A 255 14.34 -21.88 -2.38
C THR A 255 15.15 -20.59 -2.51
N SER A 256 14.85 -19.60 -1.67
CA SER A 256 15.54 -18.30 -1.62
C SER A 256 16.85 -18.35 -0.84
N SER A 257 17.73 -19.30 -1.17
CA SER A 257 19.05 -19.48 -0.55
C SER A 257 20.00 -18.26 -0.67
N GLY A 258 19.61 -17.23 -1.43
CA GLY A 258 20.27 -15.93 -1.51
C GLY A 258 19.43 -14.75 -1.00
N GLN A 259 18.38 -14.97 -0.19
CA GLN A 259 17.53 -13.91 0.38
C GLN A 259 17.29 -14.06 1.89
N PRO A 260 18.34 -14.09 2.73
CA PRO A 260 18.21 -14.34 4.17
C PRO A 260 17.49 -13.21 4.94
N PHE A 261 17.33 -12.03 4.33
CA PHE A 261 16.76 -10.86 4.99
C PHE A 261 15.27 -10.67 4.69
N GLY A 262 14.68 -11.44 3.78
CA GLY A 262 13.24 -11.37 3.49
C GLY A 262 12.86 -11.96 2.15
N LEU A 263 11.57 -12.05 1.91
CA LEU A 263 11.04 -12.30 0.57
C LEU A 263 10.78 -10.97 -0.14
N PRO A 264 10.92 -10.90 -1.48
CA PRO A 264 10.42 -9.76 -2.23
C PRO A 264 8.92 -9.59 -1.96
N PHE A 265 8.47 -8.36 -1.76
CA PHE A 265 7.05 -8.10 -1.50
C PHE A 265 6.16 -8.34 -2.74
N ASP A 266 6.75 -8.29 -3.94
CA ASP A 266 6.10 -8.56 -5.21
C ASP A 266 7.14 -9.12 -6.21
N SER A 267 6.81 -10.20 -6.92
CA SER A 267 7.75 -10.87 -7.85
C SER A 267 7.88 -10.17 -9.20
N ASN A 268 6.95 -9.28 -9.55
CA ASN A 268 7.04 -8.47 -10.77
C ASN A 268 7.89 -7.22 -10.54
N ASN A 269 8.34 -6.98 -9.29
CA ASN A 269 9.29 -5.91 -8.99
C ASN A 269 10.73 -6.40 -9.21
N ASP A 270 11.51 -5.59 -9.91
CA ASP A 270 12.84 -5.93 -10.45
C ASP A 270 13.96 -5.97 -9.39
N ALA A 271 13.66 -5.57 -8.16
CA ALA A 271 14.62 -5.53 -7.08
C ALA A 271 14.16 -6.47 -5.98
N ALA A 272 15.05 -7.37 -5.57
CA ALA A 272 14.92 -8.23 -4.41
C ALA A 272 14.81 -7.37 -3.13
N ILE A 273 13.65 -6.72 -2.93
CA ILE A 273 13.39 -5.74 -1.88
C ILE A 273 12.51 -6.42 -0.84
N ALA A 274 13.07 -6.62 0.35
CA ALA A 274 12.29 -6.97 1.53
C ALA A 274 11.71 -5.69 2.14
N LYS A 275 10.46 -5.79 2.61
CA LYS A 275 9.78 -4.72 3.34
C LYS A 275 9.29 -5.22 4.69
N SER A 276 9.92 -4.79 5.78
CA SER A 276 9.71 -5.36 7.11
C SER A 276 8.24 -5.32 7.55
N GLN A 277 7.57 -4.19 7.31
CA GLN A 277 6.17 -3.97 7.66
C GLN A 277 5.21 -4.89 6.91
N TRP A 278 5.46 -5.11 5.61
CA TRP A 278 4.65 -5.99 4.77
C TRP A 278 4.90 -7.45 5.08
N THR A 279 6.16 -7.83 5.33
CA THR A 279 6.51 -9.17 5.78
C THR A 279 5.81 -9.52 7.10
N LEU A 280 5.70 -8.59 8.05
CA LEU A 280 5.03 -8.86 9.32
C LEU A 280 3.51 -8.83 9.26
N PHE A 281 2.91 -8.04 8.37
CA PHE A 281 1.49 -8.16 8.05
C PHE A 281 1.21 -9.55 7.47
N THR A 282 2.03 -10.02 6.53
CA THR A 282 1.92 -11.37 5.97
C THR A 282 2.16 -12.46 7.02
N ALA A 283 3.11 -12.29 7.94
CA ALA A 283 3.29 -13.22 9.05
C ALA A 283 2.04 -13.32 9.94
N GLY A 284 1.21 -12.27 9.99
CA GLY A 284 -0.08 -12.28 10.67
C GLY A 284 -1.22 -12.96 9.91
N THR A 285 -1.03 -13.32 8.64
CA THR A 285 -2.07 -13.97 7.82
C THR A 285 -1.85 -15.46 7.61
N VAL A 286 -0.62 -15.95 7.83
CA VAL A 286 -0.30 -17.38 7.65
C VAL A 286 -0.97 -18.28 8.69
N THR A 287 -1.16 -19.55 8.33
CA THR A 287 -1.97 -20.50 9.11
C THR A 287 -1.15 -21.43 10.01
N ASP A 288 0.18 -21.38 9.94
CA ASP A 288 1.06 -22.20 10.77
C ASP A 288 2.20 -21.41 11.42
N LEU A 289 2.71 -21.94 12.53
CA LEU A 289 3.77 -21.31 13.33
C LEU A 289 5.11 -21.28 12.59
N ASN A 290 5.42 -22.32 11.80
CA ASN A 290 6.71 -22.44 11.12
C ASN A 290 6.88 -21.36 10.06
N THR A 291 5.89 -21.19 9.17
CA THR A 291 5.91 -20.16 8.13
C THR A 291 5.98 -18.77 8.75
N ARG A 292 5.21 -18.52 9.82
CA ARG A 292 5.26 -17.26 10.55
C ARG A 292 6.66 -17.00 11.10
N ASP A 293 7.24 -17.98 11.79
CA ASP A 293 8.54 -17.84 12.46
C ASP A 293 9.67 -17.67 11.42
N ILE A 294 9.56 -18.27 10.24
CA ILE A 294 10.45 -18.01 9.09
C ILE A 294 10.40 -16.53 8.69
N LEU A 295 9.20 -16.00 8.42
CA LEU A 295 9.03 -14.60 7.99
C LEU A 295 9.52 -13.61 9.07
N VAL A 296 9.21 -13.88 10.35
CA VAL A 296 9.70 -13.09 11.48
C VAL A 296 11.21 -13.16 11.59
N SER A 297 11.81 -14.33 11.41
CA SER A 297 13.26 -14.53 11.48
C SER A 297 14.00 -13.77 10.38
N MET A 298 13.44 -13.70 9.17
CA MET A 298 14.00 -12.89 8.08
C MET A 298 14.02 -11.39 8.44
N VAL A 299 12.92 -10.87 8.99
CA VAL A 299 12.84 -9.47 9.44
C VAL A 299 13.82 -9.22 10.59
N HIS A 300 13.95 -10.16 11.52
CA HIS A 300 14.93 -10.08 12.60
C HIS A 300 16.38 -10.08 12.08
N ALA A 301 16.70 -10.90 11.08
CA ALA A 301 18.00 -10.88 10.42
C ALA A 301 18.28 -9.52 9.77
N GLY A 302 17.26 -8.91 9.15
CA GLY A 302 17.33 -7.52 8.68
C GLY A 302 17.63 -6.56 9.82
N ALA A 303 16.78 -6.54 10.86
CA ALA A 303 16.89 -5.63 12.00
C ALA A 303 18.23 -5.69 12.75
N THR A 304 18.89 -6.85 12.72
CA THR A 304 20.18 -7.09 13.38
C THR A 304 21.39 -6.94 12.46
N ASN A 305 21.19 -6.59 11.18
CA ASN A 305 22.28 -6.36 10.23
C ASN A 305 22.92 -4.97 10.40
N MET A 306 23.67 -4.80 11.49
CA MET A 306 24.34 -3.55 11.82
C MET A 306 25.48 -3.14 10.88
N ASN A 307 25.86 -4.00 9.93
CA ASN A 307 26.90 -3.69 8.94
C ASN A 307 26.39 -2.73 7.84
N GLU A 308 25.08 -2.75 7.55
CA GLU A 308 24.49 -2.02 6.43
C GLU A 308 23.80 -0.72 6.86
N PHE A 309 23.35 -0.62 8.12
CA PHE A 309 22.70 0.57 8.65
C PHE A 309 22.78 0.65 10.18
N THR A 310 22.75 1.89 10.70
CA THR A 310 22.66 2.16 12.14
C THR A 310 21.20 2.22 12.62
N VAL A 311 20.28 2.60 11.73
CA VAL A 311 18.86 2.76 12.03
C VAL A 311 18.08 1.83 11.12
N PHE A 312 17.28 0.94 11.70
CA PHE A 312 16.57 -0.10 10.96
C PHE A 312 15.61 0.48 9.89
N PRO A 313 15.85 0.23 8.59
CA PRO A 313 14.97 0.65 7.50
C PRO A 313 13.75 -0.25 7.36
N THR A 314 12.68 0.30 6.76
CA THR A 314 11.52 -0.49 6.34
C THR A 314 11.74 -1.17 5.01
N ALA A 315 12.62 -0.66 4.14
CA ALA A 315 12.99 -1.29 2.87
C ALA A 315 14.50 -1.54 2.80
N TYR A 316 14.86 -2.76 2.44
CA TYR A 316 16.25 -3.19 2.30
C TYR A 316 16.35 -4.36 1.31
N SER A 317 17.56 -4.59 0.79
CA SER A 317 17.82 -5.70 -0.11
C SER A 317 17.58 -7.02 0.63
N SER A 318 16.74 -7.89 0.07
CA SER A 318 16.47 -9.19 0.65
C SER A 318 17.69 -10.12 0.66
N SER A 319 18.67 -9.85 -0.21
CA SER A 319 19.85 -10.69 -0.41
C SER A 319 21.02 -10.41 0.54
N ASN A 320 21.36 -9.15 0.73
CA ASN A 320 22.50 -8.72 1.54
C ASN A 320 22.12 -7.74 2.66
N GLY A 321 20.83 -7.37 2.76
CA GLY A 321 20.33 -6.45 3.78
C GLY A 321 20.73 -5.00 3.56
N SER A 322 21.29 -4.65 2.39
CA SER A 322 21.73 -3.28 2.12
C SER A 322 20.56 -2.30 2.20
N TYR A 323 20.80 -1.14 2.80
CA TYR A 323 19.80 -0.09 2.98
C TYR A 323 19.16 0.34 1.64
N ILE A 324 17.84 0.50 1.63
CA ILE A 324 17.10 1.08 0.50
C ILE A 324 16.32 2.32 0.94
N GLY A 325 15.54 2.24 2.03
CA GLY A 325 14.70 3.37 2.46
C GLY A 325 13.98 3.16 3.77
N GLY A 326 13.44 4.24 4.34
CA GLY A 326 12.55 4.19 5.49
C GLY A 326 13.23 3.95 6.83
N ALA A 327 14.49 4.39 6.98
CA ALA A 327 15.15 4.42 8.29
C ALA A 327 14.30 5.19 9.31
N ALA A 328 14.01 4.56 10.46
CA ALA A 328 13.18 5.11 11.54
C ALA A 328 11.73 5.45 11.15
N SER A 329 11.23 4.93 10.03
CA SER A 329 9.84 5.17 9.61
C SER A 329 8.84 4.67 10.65
N PRO A 330 7.76 5.43 10.93
CA PRO A 330 6.68 4.95 11.80
C PRO A 330 6.05 3.63 11.32
N ALA A 331 6.14 3.29 10.03
CA ALA A 331 5.65 2.02 9.48
C ALA A 331 6.26 0.78 10.17
N GLN A 332 7.38 0.92 10.89
CA GLN A 332 7.89 -0.12 11.78
C GLN A 332 6.92 -0.49 12.92
N GLY A 333 5.83 0.26 13.13
CA GLY A 333 4.74 -0.15 14.03
C GLY A 333 4.12 -1.50 13.66
N ALA A 334 4.27 -1.95 12.41
CA ALA A 334 3.93 -3.31 11.97
C ALA A 334 4.66 -4.43 12.73
N MET A 335 5.73 -4.13 13.48
CA MET A 335 6.37 -5.07 14.41
C MET A 335 5.39 -5.66 15.43
N PHE A 336 4.30 -4.95 15.70
CA PHE A 336 3.25 -5.36 16.63
C PHE A 336 2.11 -6.12 15.95
N ALA A 337 2.19 -6.43 14.65
CA ALA A 337 1.12 -7.09 13.90
C ALA A 337 0.61 -8.36 14.57
N LEU A 338 1.52 -9.27 14.95
CA LEU A 338 1.17 -10.52 15.63
C LEU A 338 0.55 -10.31 17.02
N LEU A 339 0.93 -9.24 17.72
CA LEU A 339 0.38 -8.89 19.03
C LEU A 339 -1.03 -8.30 18.90
N ALA A 340 -1.24 -7.46 17.88
CA ALA A 340 -2.51 -6.80 17.62
C ALA A 340 -3.63 -7.79 17.27
N LEU A 341 -3.32 -8.93 16.64
CA LEU A 341 -4.29 -10.00 16.35
C LEU A 341 -4.94 -10.60 17.61
N ASN A 342 -4.30 -10.48 18.78
CA ASN A 342 -4.80 -11.01 20.05
C ASN A 342 -5.53 -9.95 20.89
N LEU A 343 -5.71 -8.74 20.38
CA LEU A 343 -6.41 -7.68 21.10
C LEU A 343 -7.92 -7.95 21.15
N THR A 344 -8.53 -7.54 22.26
CA THR A 344 -9.98 -7.68 22.45
C THR A 344 -10.71 -6.51 21.78
N LYS A 345 -11.59 -6.83 20.84
CA LYS A 345 -12.49 -5.88 20.19
C LYS A 345 -13.55 -5.42 21.19
N GLN A 346 -13.89 -4.14 21.15
CA GLN A 346 -14.85 -3.52 22.05
C GLN A 346 -16.20 -3.31 21.34
N PRO A 347 -17.34 -3.39 22.06
CA PRO A 347 -18.61 -2.90 21.54
C PRO A 347 -18.51 -1.40 21.22
N ILE A 348 -18.98 -1.01 20.04
CA ILE A 348 -18.89 0.39 19.58
C ILE A 348 -20.07 1.19 20.14
N SER A 349 -19.78 2.36 20.72
CA SER A 349 -20.72 3.28 21.35
C SER A 349 -20.25 4.75 21.18
N GLY A 350 -20.77 5.72 21.93
CA GLY A 350 -20.27 7.10 21.87
C GLY A 350 -20.88 7.97 20.77
N PHE A 351 -21.96 7.53 20.14
CA PHE A 351 -22.74 8.29 19.16
C PHE A 351 -24.24 8.13 19.41
N THR A 352 -25.03 9.09 18.90
CA THR A 352 -26.49 8.97 18.90
C THR A 352 -26.89 8.17 17.65
N PRO A 353 -27.53 6.99 17.80
CA PRO A 353 -27.98 6.23 16.63
C PRO A 353 -28.91 7.07 15.74
N ALA A 354 -28.77 6.92 14.42
CA ALA A 354 -29.70 7.55 13.49
C ALA A 354 -31.13 7.15 13.86
N SER A 355 -32.02 8.12 14.08
CA SER A 355 -33.42 7.82 14.34
C SER A 355 -34.02 7.17 13.09
N ASN A 356 -34.56 5.96 13.22
CA ASN A 356 -35.45 5.37 12.22
C ASN A 356 -36.76 6.20 12.16
N SER A 357 -36.71 7.39 11.59
CA SER A 357 -37.92 8.17 11.29
C SER A 357 -38.57 7.54 10.06
N SER A 358 -39.41 6.54 10.30
CA SER A 358 -40.29 5.92 9.30
C SER A 358 -41.45 6.85 8.91
N ASN A 359 -41.15 8.06 8.43
CA ASN A 359 -42.11 8.99 7.85
C ASN A 359 -41.56 9.52 6.51
N SER A 360 -41.63 8.69 5.47
CA SER A 360 -41.35 9.11 4.10
C SER A 360 -42.61 9.71 3.46
N PRO A 361 -42.55 10.92 2.88
CA PRO A 361 -43.46 11.28 1.79
C PRO A 361 -43.10 10.42 0.57
N SER A 362 -44.09 9.82 -0.05
CA SER A 362 -43.95 8.99 -1.26
C SER A 362 -43.21 9.75 -2.38
N SER A 363 -42.00 9.30 -2.70
CA SER A 363 -41.27 9.66 -3.93
C SER A 363 -41.08 8.38 -4.78
N PRO A 364 -41.04 8.49 -6.12
CA PRO A 364 -41.21 7.33 -7.00
C PRO A 364 -40.01 6.40 -6.92
N ARG A 365 -40.30 5.09 -6.88
CA ARG A 365 -39.34 3.99 -6.86
C ARG A 365 -38.31 4.15 -7.99
N SER A 366 -37.03 4.29 -7.64
CA SER A 366 -35.94 4.01 -8.56
C SER A 366 -35.62 2.51 -8.43
N ASP A 367 -35.80 1.78 -9.53
CA ASP A 367 -35.44 0.36 -9.59
C ASP A 367 -33.91 0.23 -9.58
N VAL A 368 -33.37 0.05 -8.37
CA VAL A 368 -31.94 -0.24 -8.10
C VAL A 368 -31.47 -1.51 -8.83
N GLY A 369 -32.40 -2.40 -9.24
CA GLY A 369 -32.11 -3.55 -10.10
C GLY A 369 -31.66 -3.20 -11.54
N ALA A 370 -31.95 -1.99 -12.04
CA ALA A 370 -31.58 -1.60 -13.40
C ALA A 370 -30.11 -1.19 -13.55
N ILE A 371 -29.49 -0.69 -12.47
CA ILE A 371 -28.08 -0.24 -12.48
C ILE A 371 -27.13 -1.45 -12.38
N ALA A 372 -27.49 -2.46 -11.57
CA ALA A 372 -26.75 -3.73 -11.52
C ALA A 372 -26.89 -4.56 -12.81
N GLY A 373 -28.02 -4.46 -13.52
CA GLY A 373 -28.23 -5.10 -14.83
C GLY A 373 -27.49 -4.43 -16.00
N GLY A 374 -27.24 -3.12 -15.92
CA GLY A 374 -26.58 -2.35 -16.97
C GLY A 374 -25.10 -2.71 -17.18
N ALA A 375 -24.37 -3.00 -16.11
CA ALA A 375 -22.95 -3.39 -16.19
C ALA A 375 -22.76 -4.76 -16.88
N VAL A 376 -23.68 -5.70 -16.65
CA VAL A 376 -23.64 -7.05 -17.26
C VAL A 376 -24.13 -7.01 -18.72
N GLY A 377 -25.12 -6.19 -19.05
CA GLY A 377 -25.64 -6.01 -20.42
C GLY A 377 -24.67 -5.26 -21.36
N GLY A 378 -23.94 -4.28 -20.83
CA GLY A 378 -22.93 -3.52 -21.58
C GLY A 378 -21.73 -4.37 -22.02
N ALA A 379 -21.28 -5.29 -21.18
CA ALA A 379 -20.17 -6.20 -21.50
C ALA A 379 -20.53 -7.17 -22.64
N VAL A 380 -21.75 -7.71 -22.66
CA VAL A 380 -22.20 -8.63 -23.72
C VAL A 380 -22.37 -7.90 -25.06
N SER A 381 -22.85 -6.66 -25.03
CA SER A 381 -23.03 -5.83 -26.23
C SER A 381 -21.67 -5.41 -26.82
N ALA A 382 -20.69 -5.06 -25.98
CA ALA A 382 -19.33 -4.76 -26.42
C ALA A 382 -18.65 -5.98 -27.06
N ILE A 383 -18.83 -7.18 -26.49
CA ILE A 383 -18.29 -8.44 -27.04
C ILE A 383 -18.92 -8.75 -28.41
N LEU A 384 -20.23 -8.57 -28.56
CA LEU A 384 -20.92 -8.80 -29.84
C LEU A 384 -20.48 -7.82 -30.93
N VAL A 385 -20.22 -6.56 -30.59
CA VAL A 385 -19.69 -5.55 -31.53
C VAL A 385 -18.26 -5.91 -31.97
N VAL A 386 -17.40 -6.33 -31.03
CA VAL A 386 -16.03 -6.76 -31.34
C VAL A 386 -16.04 -8.01 -32.24
N LEU A 387 -16.91 -8.98 -31.97
CA LEU A 387 -17.07 -10.17 -32.82
C LEU A 387 -17.60 -9.80 -34.22
N ALA A 388 -18.56 -8.88 -34.32
CA ALA A 388 -19.08 -8.41 -35.59
C ALA A 388 -18.00 -7.72 -36.43
N VAL A 389 -17.18 -6.86 -35.82
CA VAL A 389 -16.03 -6.21 -36.47
C VAL A 389 -14.98 -7.23 -36.90
N PHE A 390 -14.67 -8.22 -36.06
CA PHE A 390 -13.74 -9.30 -36.39
C PHE A 390 -14.21 -10.12 -37.61
N PHE A 391 -15.48 -10.53 -37.65
CA PHE A 391 -16.05 -11.25 -38.79
C PHE A 391 -16.13 -10.38 -40.05
N TYR A 392 -16.41 -9.08 -39.91
CA TYR A 392 -16.41 -8.13 -41.02
C TYR A 392 -15.00 -7.94 -41.63
N CYS A 393 -13.98 -7.73 -40.81
CA CYS A 393 -12.59 -7.62 -41.26
C CYS A 393 -12.06 -8.93 -41.86
N ARG A 394 -12.44 -10.09 -41.29
CA ARG A 394 -12.10 -11.41 -41.83
C ARG A 394 -12.80 -11.68 -43.16
N ARG A 395 -14.02 -11.20 -43.37
CA ARG A 395 -14.73 -11.29 -44.66
C ARG A 395 -14.09 -10.38 -45.72
N ARG A 396 -13.64 -9.18 -45.33
CA ARG A 396 -12.96 -8.23 -46.22
C ARG A 396 -11.56 -8.68 -46.66
N SER A 397 -10.82 -9.38 -45.80
CA SER A 397 -9.50 -9.95 -46.18
C SER A 397 -9.62 -11.09 -47.19
N ARG A 398 -10.75 -11.80 -47.22
CA ARG A 398 -11.01 -12.85 -48.23
C ARG A 398 -11.30 -12.27 -49.61
N THR A 399 -11.99 -11.13 -49.71
CA THR A 399 -12.23 -10.45 -51.00
C THR A 399 -10.98 -9.76 -51.55
N LEU A 400 -10.06 -9.28 -50.70
CA LEU A 400 -8.77 -8.70 -51.13
C LEU A 400 -7.75 -9.73 -51.65
N SER A 401 -7.96 -11.02 -51.35
CA SER A 401 -7.07 -12.09 -51.83
C SER A 401 -7.39 -12.53 -53.27
N ASP A 402 -8.58 -12.21 -53.78
CA ASP A 402 -8.97 -12.49 -55.17
C ASP A 402 -8.49 -11.41 -56.16
N ASP A 403 -8.43 -10.13 -55.74
CA ASP A 403 -7.95 -9.03 -56.60
C ASP A 403 -6.43 -9.05 -56.82
N ARG A 404 -5.65 -9.72 -55.96
CA ARG A 404 -4.19 -9.81 -56.10
C ARG A 404 -3.72 -10.89 -57.09
N LYS A 405 -4.65 -11.70 -57.64
CA LYS A 405 -4.35 -12.71 -58.68
C LYS A 405 -4.46 -12.19 -60.13
N LEU A 406 -4.86 -10.93 -60.35
CA LEU A 406 -5.02 -10.36 -61.70
C LEU A 406 -4.00 -9.29 -62.11
N ALA A 407 -2.96 -9.02 -61.31
CA ALA A 407 -1.94 -8.02 -61.63
C ALA A 407 -0.52 -8.60 -61.61
N SER A 408 -0.25 -9.53 -62.53
CA SER A 408 1.13 -9.92 -62.89
C SER A 408 1.26 -9.96 -64.42
N VAL A 409 1.56 -8.82 -65.02
CA VAL A 409 2.00 -8.74 -66.42
C VAL A 409 3.23 -7.82 -66.47
N THR A 410 4.39 -8.43 -66.62
CA THR A 410 5.69 -7.78 -66.91
C THR A 410 5.91 -7.69 -68.43
N PRO A 411 6.29 -6.53 -69.00
CA PRO A 411 6.91 -6.47 -70.33
C PRO A 411 8.45 -6.47 -70.26
N TYR A 412 9.06 -7.24 -71.15
CA TYR A 412 10.50 -7.38 -71.40
C TYR A 412 11.17 -6.08 -71.94
N PRO A 413 12.50 -5.92 -71.77
CA PRO A 413 13.29 -4.79 -72.30
C PRO A 413 13.91 -5.11 -73.68
N PRO A 414 14.38 -4.11 -74.46
CA PRO A 414 15.18 -4.37 -75.64
C PRO A 414 16.68 -4.46 -75.31
N VAL A 415 17.31 -5.41 -75.99
CA VAL A 415 18.74 -5.76 -76.02
C VAL A 415 19.52 -4.82 -76.92
N LEU A 416 20.72 -4.41 -76.52
CA LEU A 416 21.86 -4.17 -77.43
C LEU A 416 23.19 -4.49 -76.70
N ASN A 417 24.02 -5.29 -77.36
CA ASN A 417 25.34 -5.81 -76.98
C ASN A 417 26.38 -5.13 -77.91
N PRO A 418 27.69 -5.45 -77.86
CA PRO A 418 28.66 -5.54 -76.76
C PRO A 418 29.85 -4.58 -77.00
N SER A 419 30.73 -4.36 -76.01
CA SER A 419 32.18 -4.11 -76.20
C SER A 419 32.89 -4.16 -74.85
N GLN A 420 33.76 -5.14 -74.67
CA GLN A 420 34.83 -5.13 -73.67
C GLN A 420 35.81 -4.01 -74.04
N ASP A 421 36.18 -3.16 -73.09
CA ASP A 421 37.61 -2.98 -72.82
C ASP A 421 37.89 -2.28 -71.48
N THR A 422 39.14 -2.42 -71.10
CA THR A 422 39.72 -2.41 -69.76
C THR A 422 40.34 -1.05 -69.34
N SER A 423 40.76 -0.99 -68.07
CA SER A 423 41.58 0.05 -67.38
C SER A 423 40.79 1.19 -66.71
N SER A 424 40.81 1.38 -65.38
CA SER A 424 41.90 1.77 -64.45
C SER A 424 42.58 3.08 -64.88
N ALA A 425 42.64 4.19 -64.15
CA ALA A 425 42.29 4.55 -62.77
C ALA A 425 42.25 6.12 -62.70
N PRO A 426 42.40 6.82 -61.56
CA PRO A 426 41.54 7.94 -61.13
C PRO A 426 42.23 9.32 -61.21
N LEU A 427 41.50 10.42 -60.90
CA LEU A 427 41.96 11.74 -60.41
C LEU A 427 40.71 12.65 -60.30
N GLN A 428 40.21 12.98 -59.10
CA GLN A 428 40.57 14.10 -58.20
C GLN A 428 39.93 15.47 -58.51
N VAL A 429 39.79 16.26 -57.43
CA VAL A 429 39.53 17.71 -57.28
C VAL A 429 38.05 18.05 -56.99
N HIS A 430 37.68 18.26 -55.70
CA HIS A 430 37.57 19.56 -54.96
C HIS A 430 36.50 20.50 -55.58
N ASP A 431 35.52 21.09 -54.88
CA ASP A 431 35.57 21.75 -53.56
C ASP A 431 34.16 22.01 -52.96
N ASP A 432 34.14 22.09 -51.62
CA ASP A 432 33.32 22.87 -50.67
C ASP A 432 31.94 23.46 -51.03
N ARG A 433 30.93 23.08 -50.22
CA ARG A 433 30.10 24.02 -49.42
C ARG A 433 29.07 23.30 -48.51
N ALA A 434 29.09 23.60 -47.22
CA ALA A 434 27.92 23.42 -46.33
C ALA A 434 26.92 24.59 -46.54
N PRO A 435 25.62 24.43 -46.24
CA PRO A 435 25.16 24.67 -44.87
C PRO A 435 23.94 23.85 -44.36
N GLN A 436 23.90 23.71 -43.03
CA GLN A 436 22.75 23.66 -42.10
C GLN A 436 21.41 23.04 -42.54
N GLY A 437 21.06 21.93 -41.86
CA GLY A 437 19.71 21.38 -41.77
C GLY A 437 19.09 21.66 -40.39
N SER A 438 17.82 22.04 -40.42
CA SER A 438 16.94 22.47 -39.35
C SER A 438 16.30 21.32 -38.53
N THR A 439 15.91 21.71 -37.32
CA THR A 439 15.22 21.06 -36.19
C THR A 439 13.97 20.21 -36.52
N GLN A 440 13.82 19.07 -35.83
CA GLN A 440 12.53 18.60 -35.31
C GLN A 440 12.68 18.01 -33.88
N ILE A 441 11.62 18.22 -33.11
CA ILE A 441 11.53 18.22 -31.64
C ILE A 441 11.14 16.84 -31.11
N SER A 442 11.78 16.45 -30.00
CA SER A 442 11.51 15.25 -29.20
C SER A 442 10.68 15.61 -27.96
N PHE A 443 9.68 14.80 -27.62
CA PHE A 443 8.87 14.94 -26.40
C PHE A 443 9.59 14.33 -25.19
N HIS A 444 9.87 15.18 -24.19
CA HIS A 444 10.53 14.83 -22.94
C HIS A 444 9.59 14.12 -21.96
N LYS A 445 10.06 12.99 -21.42
CA LYS A 445 9.58 12.32 -20.21
C LYS A 445 10.33 12.93 -19.02
N SER A 446 9.61 13.51 -18.06
CA SER A 446 10.21 14.14 -16.87
C SER A 446 10.48 13.08 -15.80
N THR A 447 11.74 12.96 -15.39
CA THR A 447 12.19 12.15 -14.25
C THR A 447 12.88 13.12 -13.29
N LEU A 448 12.38 13.24 -12.06
CA LEU A 448 12.98 14.07 -11.02
C LEU A 448 14.30 13.43 -10.54
N PRO A 449 15.40 14.18 -10.43
CA PRO A 449 16.69 13.63 -10.01
C PRO A 449 16.85 13.60 -8.48
N MET A 450 17.22 12.42 -7.96
CA MET A 450 17.80 12.24 -6.62
C MET A 450 19.19 12.89 -6.57
N LEU A 451 19.36 13.90 -5.72
CA LEU A 451 20.63 14.57 -5.48
C LEU A 451 21.49 13.75 -4.50
N TYR A 452 22.60 13.23 -5.01
CA TYR A 452 23.70 12.65 -4.22
C TYR A 452 24.53 13.76 -3.56
N GLY A 453 24.51 13.83 -2.23
CA GLY A 453 25.40 14.68 -1.43
C GLY A 453 26.48 13.84 -0.77
N ASN A 454 27.61 13.66 -1.45
CA ASN A 454 28.78 12.96 -0.92
C ASN A 454 29.60 13.93 -0.04
N THR A 455 29.70 13.68 1.27
CA THR A 455 30.68 14.37 2.12
C THR A 455 31.55 13.34 2.85
N SER A 456 32.72 13.10 2.24
CA SER A 456 33.83 12.40 2.86
C SER A 456 34.37 13.23 4.03
N ARG A 457 34.44 12.64 5.23
CA ARG A 457 35.41 13.05 6.25
C ARG A 457 36.25 11.86 6.67
N THR A 458 37.53 12.00 6.37
CA THR A 458 38.66 11.22 6.87
C THR A 458 38.85 11.46 8.37
N ALA A 459 38.99 10.40 9.14
CA ALA A 459 39.73 10.43 10.40
C ALA A 459 40.45 9.08 10.57
N ALA A 460 41.71 9.21 10.93
CA ALA A 460 42.76 8.21 10.82
C ALA A 460 42.71 7.18 11.95
N GLY A 461 43.40 6.07 11.70
CA GLY A 461 43.43 4.88 12.53
C GLY A 461 44.18 5.02 13.86
N SER A 462 43.93 4.03 14.70
CA SER A 462 44.95 3.47 15.59
C SER A 462 44.58 2.02 15.86
N SER A 463 45.40 1.13 15.29
CA SER A 463 45.41 -0.30 15.51
C SER A 463 46.01 -0.63 16.87
N SER A 464 45.47 -1.65 17.54
CA SER A 464 46.26 -2.52 18.40
C SER A 464 45.72 -3.94 18.33
N ASN A 465 46.58 -4.83 17.83
CA ASN A 465 46.43 -6.28 17.85
C ASN A 465 46.67 -6.80 19.27
N LEU A 466 45.93 -7.84 19.66
CA LEU A 466 46.26 -8.97 20.54
C LEU A 466 45.06 -9.92 20.41
N GLY A 467 45.17 -11.12 19.84
CA GLY A 467 45.84 -12.28 20.42
C GLY A 467 44.77 -13.34 20.72
N SER A 468 44.79 -14.42 19.95
CA SER A 468 43.89 -15.60 19.93
C SER A 468 43.63 -16.28 21.28
N SER A 469 42.42 -16.81 21.49
CA SER A 469 42.22 -18.24 21.86
C SER A 469 40.76 -18.70 21.72
N SER A 470 40.65 -19.98 21.37
CA SER A 470 39.50 -20.85 21.13
C SER A 470 38.61 -21.14 22.34
N GLY A 471 37.31 -21.33 22.10
CA GLY A 471 36.41 -22.03 23.03
C GLY A 471 34.93 -21.91 22.65
N ILE A 472 34.38 -22.92 21.99
CA ILE A 472 32.93 -23.15 21.87
C ILE A 472 32.37 -23.50 23.26
N PRO A 473 31.19 -22.98 23.64
CA PRO A 473 30.26 -23.78 24.42
C PRO A 473 28.88 -23.86 23.77
N SER A 474 28.35 -25.07 23.88
CA SER A 474 27.04 -25.56 23.51
C SER A 474 25.86 -24.73 24.02
N ASP A 475 24.88 -24.58 23.13
CA ASP A 475 23.60 -23.90 23.29
C ASP A 475 22.67 -24.63 24.29
N SER A 476 22.37 -23.95 25.39
CA SER A 476 21.26 -24.27 26.30
C SER A 476 20.87 -23.01 27.09
N GLY A 477 20.44 -21.95 26.39
CA GLY A 477 20.18 -20.62 27.00
C GLY A 477 18.85 -19.94 26.69
N SER A 478 18.02 -20.49 25.80
CA SER A 478 16.88 -19.74 25.22
C SER A 478 15.69 -19.52 26.18
N SER A 479 15.44 -20.42 27.14
CA SER A 479 14.29 -20.29 28.05
C SER A 479 14.49 -19.24 29.16
N ASN A 480 15.73 -19.03 29.62
CA ASN A 480 16.03 -18.13 30.74
C ASN A 480 16.12 -16.66 30.32
N ALA A 481 16.61 -16.36 29.11
CA ALA A 481 16.68 -14.98 28.61
C ALA A 481 15.28 -14.36 28.42
N THR A 482 14.35 -15.15 27.88
CA THR A 482 12.96 -14.72 27.67
C THR A 482 12.20 -14.51 28.98
N ALA A 483 12.50 -15.32 30.01
CA ALA A 483 11.95 -15.15 31.35
C ALA A 483 12.56 -13.94 32.08
N ALA A 484 13.86 -13.70 31.92
CA ALA A 484 14.55 -12.53 32.47
C ALA A 484 14.02 -11.22 31.87
N LEU A 485 13.85 -11.15 30.55
CA LEU A 485 13.27 -10.00 29.84
C LEU A 485 11.82 -9.72 30.27
N ARG A 486 11.02 -10.77 30.48
CA ARG A 486 9.65 -10.63 31.03
C ARG A 486 9.67 -10.08 32.45
N GLY A 487 10.65 -10.48 33.27
CA GLY A 487 10.86 -9.95 34.62
C GLY A 487 11.25 -8.48 34.63
N GLU A 488 12.17 -8.06 33.74
CA GLU A 488 12.60 -6.67 33.61
C GLU A 488 11.46 -5.75 33.14
N LEU A 489 10.66 -6.18 32.15
CA LEU A 489 9.49 -5.43 31.68
C LEU A 489 8.43 -5.25 32.77
N GLN A 490 8.18 -6.28 33.59
CA GLN A 490 7.27 -6.17 34.72
C GLN A 490 7.82 -5.24 35.80
N ASN A 491 9.14 -5.19 35.98
CA ASN A 491 9.78 -4.30 36.94
C ASN A 491 9.70 -2.83 36.47
N LEU A 492 9.97 -2.56 35.19
CA LEU A 492 9.81 -1.25 34.56
C LEU A 492 8.36 -0.75 34.64
N ARG A 493 7.37 -1.64 34.45
CA ARG A 493 5.96 -1.28 34.58
C ARG A 493 5.61 -0.85 36.01
N ARG A 494 6.11 -1.55 37.02
CA ARG A 494 5.94 -1.15 38.43
C ARG A 494 6.64 0.16 38.75
N GLU A 495 7.86 0.38 38.27
CA GLU A 495 8.55 1.65 38.50
C GLU A 495 7.85 2.82 37.82
N MET A 496 7.35 2.64 36.59
CA MET A 496 6.54 3.65 35.90
C MET A 496 5.23 3.97 36.64
N GLU A 497 4.55 2.95 37.18
CA GLU A 497 3.36 3.15 38.02
C GLU A 497 3.72 3.85 39.35
N ALA A 498 4.85 3.51 39.97
CA ALA A 498 5.35 4.18 41.17
C ALA A 498 5.76 5.63 40.92
N ILE A 499 6.35 5.94 39.76
CA ILE A 499 6.67 7.30 39.32
C ILE A 499 5.39 8.10 39.09
N ARG A 500 4.37 7.51 38.44
CA ARG A 500 3.06 8.15 38.27
C ARG A 500 2.34 8.42 39.60
N LEU A 501 2.57 7.58 40.61
CA LEU A 501 2.00 7.78 41.95
C LEU A 501 2.82 8.75 42.82
N ARG A 502 4.13 8.92 42.56
CA ARG A 502 4.99 9.90 43.25
C ARG A 502 4.96 11.29 42.63
N ALA A 503 4.82 11.36 41.31
CA ALA A 503 4.71 12.62 40.59
C ALA A 503 3.25 13.09 40.66
N GLY A 504 2.87 13.65 41.82
CA GLY A 504 1.82 14.67 41.81
C GLY A 504 2.24 15.73 40.80
N TYR A 505 1.35 16.07 39.87
CA TYR A 505 1.61 17.02 38.79
C TYR A 505 2.11 18.36 39.36
N GLU A 506 3.41 18.61 39.31
CA GLU A 506 3.94 19.98 39.27
C GLU A 506 4.31 20.29 37.82
N PRO A 507 3.77 21.37 37.24
CA PRO A 507 4.15 21.79 35.90
C PRO A 507 5.62 22.19 35.84
N PRO A 508 6.29 22.00 34.68
CA PRO A 508 7.68 22.41 34.50
C PRO A 508 7.84 23.93 34.69
N PRO A 509 8.99 24.40 35.18
CA PRO A 509 9.24 25.84 35.32
C PRO A 509 9.17 26.53 33.95
N GLU A 510 8.45 27.65 33.90
CA GLU A 510 8.43 28.57 32.76
C GLU A 510 9.86 29.11 32.52
N TYR A 511 10.29 29.07 31.27
CA TYR A 511 11.49 29.76 30.83
C TYR A 511 11.06 31.08 30.17
N ASP A 512 11.46 32.20 30.78
CA ASP A 512 11.26 33.54 30.20
C ASP A 512 12.07 33.69 28.91
N HIS A 513 11.38 33.95 27.79
CA HIS A 513 11.96 34.48 26.55
C HIS A 513 11.09 35.56 25.93
#